data_AF-A0A9Q4CRX3-F1
#
_entry.id   AF-A0A9Q4CRX3-F1
#
_cell.length_a   1.000
_cell.length_b   1.000
_cell.length_c   1.000
_cell.angle_alpha   90.00
_cell.angle_beta   90.00
_cell.angle_gamma   90.00
#
_symmetry.space_group_name_H-M   'P 1'
#
loop_
_entity.id
_entity.type
_entity.pdbx_description
1 polymer ?
#
loop_
_entity_poly.entity_id
_entity_poly.type
_entity_poly.pdbx_seq_one_letter_code
_entity_poly.pdbx_strand_id
1 'polypeptide(L)'
;MHLSRMAVIAGVISMSIGFSAVSAAEVKKADPLAECYQTIGDMPRTKLAGCLDKKLSAAETQLGTILAQKKQEFTSLNSAGSEEAIRSLNASQSAFITFRDSECRYRYDATFGGSGAGDIMKACQIELTEWRTQQLQEN
;
A
#
# COMPACT_ATOMS: atom_id res chain seq x y z
N MET A 1 -44.83 -38.34 3.78
CA MET A 1 -45.46 -37.25 4.54
C MET A 1 -45.14 -35.94 3.84
N HIS A 2 -46.19 -35.27 3.37
CA HIS A 2 -46.37 -33.82 3.16
C HIS A 2 -45.16 -32.88 3.37
N LEU A 3 -44.93 -31.81 2.61
CA LEU A 3 -45.83 -31.02 1.77
C LEU A 3 -44.98 -30.10 0.86
N SER A 4 -45.35 -30.06 -0.42
CA SER A 4 -44.90 -29.15 -1.46
C SER A 4 -45.28 -27.70 -1.14
N ARG A 5 -44.39 -26.73 -1.43
CA ARG A 5 -44.76 -25.33 -1.75
C ARG A 5 -43.73 -24.71 -2.72
N MET A 6 -43.95 -24.90 -4.02
CA MET A 6 -43.42 -24.00 -5.04
C MET A 6 -44.24 -22.70 -4.99
N ALA A 7 -43.60 -21.58 -4.65
CA ALA A 7 -44.18 -20.27 -4.86
C ALA A 7 -43.70 -19.74 -6.22
N VAL A 8 -44.61 -19.80 -7.19
CA VAL A 8 -44.50 -19.06 -8.46
C VAL A 8 -44.79 -17.60 -8.14
N ILE A 9 -43.78 -16.74 -8.17
CA ILE A 9 -44.00 -15.29 -8.11
C ILE A 9 -44.25 -14.82 -9.55
N ALA A 10 -45.51 -14.45 -9.79
CA ALA A 10 -45.99 -13.84 -11.01
C ALA A 10 -45.31 -12.49 -11.29
N GLY A 11 -45.23 -12.17 -12.57
CA GLY A 11 -44.40 -11.12 -13.15
C GLY A 11 -44.53 -9.74 -12.52
N VAL A 12 -43.38 -9.14 -12.29
CA VAL A 12 -43.19 -7.69 -12.37
C VAL A 12 -42.23 -7.49 -13.53
N ILE A 13 -42.67 -6.78 -14.58
CA ILE A 13 -41.81 -6.36 -15.69
C ILE A 13 -40.83 -5.33 -15.12
N SER A 14 -39.74 -5.83 -14.54
CA SER A 14 -38.67 -4.99 -14.02
C SER A 14 -37.74 -4.70 -15.18
N MET A 15 -37.70 -3.43 -15.58
CA MET A 15 -36.76 -2.88 -16.54
C MET A 15 -35.34 -3.25 -16.12
N SER A 16 -34.72 -4.19 -16.83
CA SER A 16 -33.41 -4.74 -16.52
C SER A 16 -32.33 -3.69 -16.75
N ILE A 17 -32.01 -2.90 -15.73
CA ILE A 17 -30.75 -2.13 -15.70
C ILE A 17 -29.65 -3.19 -15.51
N GLY A 18 -29.02 -3.58 -16.61
CA GLY A 18 -27.83 -4.42 -16.58
C GLY A 18 -26.74 -3.70 -15.80
N PHE A 19 -26.52 -4.08 -14.55
CA PHE A 19 -25.31 -3.74 -13.83
C PHE A 19 -24.16 -4.52 -14.46
N SER A 20 -23.48 -3.92 -15.43
CA SER A 20 -22.18 -4.39 -15.87
C SER A 20 -21.23 -4.27 -14.68
N ALA A 21 -20.91 -5.39 -14.04
CA ALA A 21 -19.86 -5.44 -13.04
C ALA A 21 -18.52 -5.10 -13.72
N VAL A 22 -18.09 -3.84 -13.62
CA VAL A 22 -16.71 -3.46 -13.90
C VAL A 22 -15.88 -4.06 -12.79
N SER A 23 -15.26 -5.21 -13.05
CA SER A 23 -14.19 -5.73 -12.21
C SER A 23 -12.99 -4.81 -12.39
N ALA A 24 -12.78 -3.88 -11.44
CA ALA A 24 -11.49 -3.23 -11.28
C ALA A 24 -10.47 -4.33 -10.94
N ALA A 25 -9.62 -4.69 -11.90
CA ALA A 25 -8.49 -5.56 -11.62
C ALA A 25 -7.56 -4.81 -10.68
N GLU A 26 -7.54 -5.18 -9.39
CA GLU A 26 -6.51 -4.71 -8.48
C GLU A 26 -5.16 -5.21 -9.00
N VAL A 27 -4.32 -4.29 -9.47
CA VAL A 27 -2.92 -4.59 -9.76
C VAL A 27 -2.28 -4.87 -8.41
N LYS A 28 -2.18 -6.15 -8.05
CA LYS A 28 -1.50 -6.57 -6.84
C LYS A 28 -0.04 -6.17 -6.97
N LYS A 29 0.37 -5.12 -6.26
CA LYS A 29 1.77 -4.69 -6.26
C LYS A 29 2.64 -5.86 -5.81
N ALA A 30 3.71 -6.11 -6.55
CA ALA A 30 4.56 -7.26 -6.30
C ALA A 30 5.25 -7.13 -4.93
N ASP A 31 5.33 -8.25 -4.22
CA ASP A 31 5.95 -8.33 -2.89
C ASP A 31 7.45 -8.01 -2.99
N PRO A 32 7.96 -6.96 -2.31
CA PRO A 32 9.37 -6.58 -2.36
C PRO A 32 10.33 -7.70 -2.00
N LEU A 33 9.92 -8.59 -1.09
CA LEU A 33 10.71 -9.74 -0.69
C LEU A 33 10.81 -10.75 -1.84
N ALA A 34 9.68 -11.11 -2.45
CA ALA A 34 9.63 -11.99 -3.61
C ALA A 34 10.44 -11.43 -4.79
N GLU A 35 10.34 -10.14 -5.08
CA GLU A 35 11.14 -9.48 -6.11
C GLU A 35 12.64 -9.59 -5.85
N CYS A 36 13.06 -9.42 -4.59
CA CYS A 36 14.46 -9.56 -4.24
C CYS A 36 14.94 -11.02 -4.32
N TYR A 37 14.11 -12.01 -3.98
CA TYR A 37 14.43 -13.41 -4.24
C TYR A 37 14.64 -13.69 -5.73
N GLN A 38 13.77 -13.17 -6.59
CA GLN A 38 13.95 -13.29 -8.05
C GLN A 38 15.22 -12.59 -8.54
N THR A 39 15.53 -11.42 -7.97
CA THR A 39 16.72 -10.64 -8.34
C THR A 39 18.02 -11.35 -7.97
N ILE A 40 18.06 -12.03 -6.82
CA ILE A 40 19.29 -12.72 -6.39
C ILE A 40 19.46 -14.10 -7.03
N GLY A 41 18.38 -14.73 -7.50
CA GLY A 41 18.42 -16.06 -8.11
C GLY A 41 19.07 -17.10 -7.20
N ASP A 42 20.05 -17.83 -7.73
CA ASP A 42 20.77 -18.89 -6.99
C ASP A 42 21.85 -18.34 -6.03
N MET A 43 21.99 -17.02 -5.90
CA MET A 43 22.96 -16.44 -4.96
C MET A 43 22.55 -16.73 -3.49
N PRO A 44 23.53 -16.77 -2.56
CA PRO A 44 23.23 -16.98 -1.15
C PRO A 44 22.24 -15.95 -0.59
N ARG A 45 21.35 -16.38 0.33
CA ARG A 45 20.37 -15.52 1.01
C ARG A 45 21.00 -14.28 1.66
N THR A 46 22.28 -14.32 2.01
CA THR A 46 23.02 -13.14 2.52
C THR A 46 23.03 -11.95 1.55
N LYS A 47 22.77 -12.16 0.26
CA LYS A 47 22.59 -11.08 -0.74
C LYS A 47 21.23 -10.40 -0.68
N LEU A 48 20.25 -11.00 -0.02
CA LEU A 48 18.89 -10.49 0.09
C LEU A 48 18.84 -9.14 0.81
N ALA A 49 19.61 -9.00 1.89
CA ALA A 49 19.70 -7.76 2.66
C ALA A 49 20.09 -6.56 1.79
N GLY A 50 21.10 -6.72 0.93
CA GLY A 50 21.54 -5.65 0.04
C GLY A 50 20.53 -5.27 -1.04
N CYS A 51 19.68 -6.21 -1.48
CA CYS A 51 18.57 -5.90 -2.37
C CYS A 51 17.48 -5.09 -1.65
N LEU A 52 17.07 -5.55 -0.46
CA LEU A 52 16.05 -4.89 0.35
C LEU A 52 16.49 -3.48 0.77
N ASP A 53 17.76 -3.28 1.13
CA ASP A 53 18.31 -1.97 1.48
C ASP A 53 18.20 -0.97 0.32
N LYS A 54 18.56 -1.40 -0.89
CA LYS A 54 18.44 -0.56 -2.09
C LYS A 54 16.99 -0.22 -2.39
N LYS A 55 16.08 -1.19 -2.27
CA LYS A 55 14.64 -0.96 -2.49
C LYS A 55 14.05 0.00 -1.47
N LEU A 56 14.37 -0.18 -0.18
CA LEU A 56 13.89 0.73 0.86
C LEU A 56 14.41 2.15 0.64
N SER A 57 15.70 2.31 0.35
CA SER A 57 16.28 3.62 0.04
C SER A 57 15.62 4.28 -1.18
N ALA A 58 15.34 3.49 -2.23
CA ALA A 58 14.64 3.98 -3.42
C ALA A 58 13.20 4.42 -3.10
N ALA A 59 12.44 3.61 -2.35
CA ALA A 59 11.08 3.92 -1.94
C ALA A 59 11.01 5.18 -1.06
N GLU A 60 11.94 5.33 -0.11
CA GLU A 60 12.01 6.51 0.77
C GLU A 60 12.40 7.78 -0.01
N THR A 61 13.32 7.65 -0.97
CA THR A 61 13.68 8.76 -1.88
C THR A 61 12.46 9.22 -2.68
N GLN A 62 11.73 8.26 -3.28
CA GLN A 62 10.53 8.57 -4.05
C GLN A 62 9.44 9.23 -3.19
N LEU A 63 9.18 8.72 -1.99
CA LEU A 63 8.24 9.32 -1.04
C LEU A 63 8.65 10.76 -0.70
N GLY A 64 9.94 11.00 -0.44
CA GLY A 64 10.49 12.33 -0.20
C GLY A 64 10.26 13.29 -1.37
N THR A 65 10.46 12.82 -2.61
CA THR A 65 10.18 13.62 -3.82
C THR A 65 8.71 14.00 -3.91
N ILE A 66 7.78 13.06 -3.72
CA ILE A 66 6.34 13.35 -3.79
C ILE A 66 5.90 14.32 -2.69
N LEU A 67 6.42 14.17 -1.47
CA LEU A 67 6.14 15.11 -0.37
C LEU A 67 6.61 16.53 -0.70
N ALA A 68 7.79 16.66 -1.30
CA ALA A 68 8.31 17.97 -1.72
C ALA A 68 7.45 18.59 -2.83
N GLN A 69 7.02 17.79 -3.81
CA GLN A 69 6.12 18.22 -4.88
C GLN A 69 4.79 18.73 -4.33
N LYS A 70 4.15 17.99 -3.42
CA LYS A 70 2.88 18.42 -2.80
C LYS A 70 3.01 19.74 -2.04
N LYS A 71 4.11 19.94 -1.30
CA LYS A 71 4.38 21.22 -0.62
C LYS A 71 4.55 22.37 -1.62
N GLN A 72 5.23 22.11 -2.73
CA GLN A 72 5.41 23.08 -3.79
C GLN A 72 4.07 23.42 -4.48
N GLU A 73 3.23 22.42 -4.74
CA GLU A 73 1.87 22.60 -5.27
C GLU A 73 1.07 23.54 -4.36
N PHE A 74 0.98 23.26 -3.05
CA PHE A 74 0.27 24.12 -2.11
C PHE A 74 0.85 25.54 -2.06
N THR A 75 2.18 25.67 -2.06
CA THR A 75 2.84 26.98 -2.06
C THR A 75 2.49 27.78 -3.31
N SER A 76 2.44 27.12 -4.48
CA SER A 76 2.15 27.77 -5.77
C SER A 76 0.72 28.31 -5.90
N LEU A 77 -0.22 27.80 -5.09
CA LEU A 77 -1.62 28.27 -5.10
C LEU A 77 -1.79 29.68 -4.53
N ASN A 78 -0.79 30.23 -3.82
CA ASN A 78 -0.84 31.54 -3.16
C ASN A 78 -2.14 31.76 -2.34
N SER A 79 -2.64 30.69 -1.72
CA SER A 79 -3.89 30.69 -0.94
C SER A 79 -3.58 30.91 0.54
N ALA A 80 -4.49 31.57 1.26
CA ALA A 80 -4.41 31.67 2.72
C ALA A 80 -4.43 30.28 3.41
N GLY A 81 -4.94 29.23 2.73
CA GLY A 81 -4.96 27.86 3.25
C GLY A 81 -3.67 27.06 3.02
N SER A 82 -2.71 27.55 2.23
CA SER A 82 -1.54 26.78 1.82
C SER A 82 -0.66 26.35 3.01
N GLU A 83 -0.48 27.23 3.99
CA GLU A 83 0.34 26.93 5.17
C GLU A 83 -0.28 25.82 6.04
N GLU A 84 -1.61 25.86 6.22
CA GLU A 84 -2.34 24.84 6.99
C GLU A 84 -2.33 23.49 6.29
N ALA A 85 -2.45 23.46 4.96
CA ALA A 85 -2.33 22.23 4.17
C ALA A 85 -0.93 21.61 4.32
N ILE A 86 0.13 22.41 4.29
CA ILE A 86 1.51 21.95 4.50
C ILE A 86 1.70 21.40 5.92
N ARG A 87 1.17 22.08 6.95
CA ARG A 87 1.19 21.58 8.34
C ARG A 87 0.48 20.23 8.47
N SER A 88 -0.71 20.13 7.89
CA SER A 88 -1.50 18.89 7.88
C SER A 88 -0.78 17.75 7.16
N LEU A 89 -0.17 18.01 6.02
CA LEU A 89 0.64 17.03 5.29
C LEU A 89 1.82 16.53 6.13
N ASN A 90 2.55 17.44 6.79
CA ASN A 90 3.68 17.07 7.66
C ASN A 90 3.22 16.22 8.86
N ALA A 91 2.12 16.60 9.50
CA ALA A 91 1.56 15.85 10.62
C ALA A 91 1.11 14.44 10.18
N SER A 92 0.41 14.36 9.04
CA SER A 92 -0.01 13.09 8.43
C SER A 92 1.19 12.20 8.09
N GLN A 93 2.25 12.77 7.52
CA GLN A 93 3.47 12.02 7.20
C GLN A 93 4.20 11.51 8.45
N SER A 94 4.28 12.32 9.50
CA SER A 94 4.86 11.89 10.78
C SER A 94 4.11 10.70 11.37
N ALA A 95 2.77 10.79 11.42
CA ALA A 95 1.92 9.70 11.91
C ALA A 95 2.04 8.44 11.05
N PHE A 96 2.17 8.58 9.73
CA PHE A 96 2.40 7.46 8.83
C PHE A 96 3.72 6.73 9.14
N ILE A 97 4.81 7.45 9.41
CA ILE A 97 6.10 6.82 9.77
C ILE A 97 5.95 6.00 11.05
N THR A 98 5.30 6.56 12.07
CA THR A 98 5.02 5.82 13.33
C THR A 98 4.18 4.57 13.08
N PHE A 99 3.14 4.67 12.25
CA PHE A 99 2.33 3.52 11.85
C PHE A 99 3.15 2.46 11.13
N ARG A 100 3.90 2.85 10.09
CA ARG A 100 4.76 1.95 9.30
C ARG A 100 5.71 1.18 10.20
N ASP A 101 6.43 1.89 11.05
CA ASP A 101 7.46 1.26 11.87
C ASP A 101 6.85 0.32 12.91
N SER A 102 5.69 0.68 13.49
CA SER A 102 4.97 -0.17 14.45
C SER A 102 4.37 -1.42 13.80
N GLU A 103 3.74 -1.26 12.64
CA GLU A 103 3.17 -2.36 11.86
C GLU A 103 4.26 -3.34 11.39
N CYS A 104 5.36 -2.82 10.86
CA CYS A 104 6.47 -3.67 10.43
C CYS A 104 7.20 -4.34 11.59
N ARG A 105 7.22 -3.71 12.77
CA ARG A 105 7.68 -4.36 13.99
C ARG A 105 6.77 -5.49 14.42
N TYR A 106 5.45 -5.31 14.37
CA TYR A 106 4.50 -6.38 14.62
C TYR A 106 4.73 -7.58 13.70
N ARG A 107 4.87 -7.35 12.37
CA ARG A 107 5.13 -8.43 11.41
C ARG A 107 6.46 -9.15 11.67
N TYR A 108 7.48 -8.43 12.10
CA TYR A 108 8.75 -9.01 12.57
C TYR A 108 8.54 -9.92 13.78
N ASP A 109 7.85 -9.43 14.81
CA ASP A 109 7.64 -10.19 16.05
C ASP A 109 6.74 -11.41 15.84
N ALA A 110 5.79 -11.30 14.90
CA ALA A 110 4.90 -12.39 14.49
C ALA A 110 5.63 -13.56 13.80
N THR A 111 6.91 -13.41 13.43
CA THR A 111 7.72 -14.55 12.96
C THR A 111 8.26 -15.40 14.11
N PHE A 112 8.09 -14.94 15.36
CA PHE A 112 8.65 -15.58 16.56
C PHE A 112 10.18 -15.77 16.50
N GLY A 113 10.87 -14.83 15.84
CA GLY A 113 12.30 -14.92 15.54
C GLY A 113 12.61 -15.66 14.23
N GLY A 114 13.87 -15.99 14.02
CA GLY A 114 14.35 -16.65 12.79
C GLY A 114 15.15 -15.74 11.85
N SER A 115 15.97 -16.36 11.00
CA SER A 115 16.92 -15.66 10.13
C SER A 115 16.27 -14.78 9.06
N GLY A 116 14.96 -14.93 8.83
CA GLY A 116 14.20 -14.12 7.87
C GLY A 116 13.36 -12.99 8.45
N ALA A 117 13.31 -12.85 9.78
CA ALA A 117 12.47 -11.83 10.42
C ALA A 117 12.84 -10.41 9.96
N GLY A 118 14.14 -10.13 9.86
CA GLY A 118 14.64 -8.84 9.36
C GLY A 118 14.27 -8.57 7.90
N ASP A 119 14.23 -9.60 7.06
CA ASP A 119 13.82 -9.47 5.65
C ASP A 119 12.33 -9.10 5.55
N ILE A 120 11.48 -9.73 6.38
CA ILE A 120 10.04 -9.46 6.47
C ILE A 120 9.78 -8.03 6.95
N MET A 121 10.52 -7.56 7.96
CA MET A 121 10.40 -6.18 8.45
C MET A 121 10.71 -5.18 7.35
N LYS A 122 11.84 -5.35 6.63
CA LYS A 122 12.22 -4.44 5.55
C LYS A 122 11.25 -4.48 4.38
N ALA A 123 10.76 -5.67 4.00
CA ALA A 123 9.76 -5.81 2.95
C ALA A 123 8.47 -5.05 3.29
N CYS A 124 7.99 -5.15 4.54
CA CYS A 124 6.86 -4.35 5.02
C CYS A 124 7.13 -2.84 4.94
N GLN A 125 8.33 -2.39 5.34
CA GLN A 125 8.67 -0.97 5.27
C GLN A 125 8.64 -0.45 3.83
N ILE A 126 9.14 -1.24 2.88
CA ILE A 126 9.08 -0.94 1.45
C ILE A 126 7.62 -0.85 0.99
N GLU A 127 6.83 -1.90 1.24
CA GLU A 127 5.41 -2.00 0.84
C GLU A 127 4.61 -0.79 1.32
N LEU A 128 4.70 -0.44 2.60
CA LEU A 128 3.94 0.67 3.18
C LEU A 128 4.44 2.03 2.68
N THR A 129 5.76 2.21 2.51
CA THR A 129 6.34 3.46 1.99
C THR A 129 5.88 3.70 0.55
N GLU A 130 5.88 2.63 -0.24
CA GLU A 130 5.38 2.63 -1.61
C GLU A 130 3.88 2.88 -1.70
N TRP A 131 3.08 2.25 -0.84
CA TRP A 131 1.65 2.51 -0.71
C TRP A 131 1.39 3.98 -0.39
N ARG A 132 2.10 4.55 0.59
CA ARG A 132 1.96 5.96 0.95
C ARG A 132 2.31 6.88 -0.21
N THR A 133 3.35 6.54 -0.95
CA THR A 133 3.74 7.28 -2.15
C THR A 133 2.60 7.30 -3.17
N GLN A 134 1.98 6.16 -3.44
CA GLN A 134 0.82 6.07 -4.33
C GLN A 134 -0.37 6.90 -3.83
N GLN A 135 -0.70 6.79 -2.54
CA GLN A 135 -1.79 7.58 -1.94
C GLN A 135 -1.55 9.08 -2.07
N LEU A 136 -0.30 9.54 -1.97
CA LEU A 136 0.04 10.94 -2.18
C LEU A 136 0.11 11.35 -3.66
N GLN A 137 0.14 10.42 -4.61
CA GLN A 137 0.06 10.73 -6.03
C GLN A 137 -1.40 10.83 -6.51
N GLU A 138 -2.29 10.05 -5.90
CA GLU A 138 -3.70 9.97 -6.25
C GLU A 138 -4.57 11.07 -5.60
N ASN A 139 -4.10 11.68 -4.51
CA ASN A 139 -4.76 12.78 -3.79
C ASN A 139 -3.98 14.09 -3.92
#